data_AF-A0A971GVE6-F1
#
_entry.id   AF-A0A971GVE6-F1
#
_cell.length_a   1.000
_cell.length_b   1.000
_cell.length_c   1.000
_cell.angle_alpha   90.00
_cell.angle_beta   90.00
_cell.angle_gamma   90.00
#
_symmetry.space_group_name_H-M   'P 1'
#
loop_
_entity.id
_entity.type
_entity.pdbx_description
1 polymer ?
#
loop_
_entity_poly.entity_id
_entity_poly.type
_entity_poly.pdbx_seq_one_letter_code
_entity_poly.pdbx_strand_id
1 'polypeptide(L)'
;MKRMRVSHIIVAYGMAVLLQTSWLSTYPLVGVTANFVLCALVLLRAVSSHPAVYGGAVLCGLLIDLSLGLYVGVSALAYLSVCAVLHVVSDSLNPHNILTSVATVLWATVWYEVVYWLILFLFGSPYHGAYLAARLPVLMLANGVTTGVVKGMLR
;
A
#
# COMPACT_ATOMS: atom_id res chain seq x y z
N MET A 1 20.26 13.81 2.42
CA MET A 1 19.06 13.71 1.56
C MET A 1 19.49 13.44 0.12
N LYS A 2 19.43 12.19 -0.35
CA LYS A 2 19.67 11.87 -1.78
C LYS A 2 18.45 12.34 -2.58
N ARG A 3 18.65 13.26 -3.52
CA ARG A 3 17.60 13.76 -4.42
C ARG A 3 17.20 12.63 -5.39
N MET A 4 16.26 11.77 -4.98
CA MET A 4 15.71 10.75 -5.87
C MET A 4 15.03 11.43 -7.05
N ARG A 5 15.46 11.09 -8.27
CA ARG A 5 14.81 11.55 -9.50
C ARG A 5 13.46 10.85 -9.64
N VAL A 6 12.46 11.54 -10.18
CA VAL A 6 11.10 11.02 -10.45
C VAL A 6 11.12 9.68 -11.19
N SER A 7 12.10 9.47 -12.09
CA SER A 7 12.31 8.20 -12.78
C SER A 7 12.45 6.99 -11.82
N HIS A 8 13.11 7.12 -10.68
CA HIS A 8 13.24 6.02 -9.71
C HIS A 8 11.92 5.72 -9.01
N ILE A 9 11.09 6.74 -8.79
CA ILE A 9 9.75 6.59 -8.19
C ILE A 9 8.86 5.81 -9.17
N ILE A 10 8.91 6.16 -10.45
CA ILE A 10 8.16 5.47 -11.50
C ILE A 10 8.61 4.01 -11.62
N VAL A 11 9.91 3.73 -11.63
CA VAL A 11 10.43 2.35 -11.71
C VAL A 11 10.03 1.53 -10.49
N ALA A 12 10.11 2.10 -9.28
CA ALA A 12 9.71 1.41 -8.05
C ALA A 12 8.21 1.06 -8.05
N TYR A 13 7.35 2.00 -8.45
CA TYR A 13 5.91 1.73 -8.59
C TYR A 13 5.59 0.77 -9.73
N GLY A 14 6.28 0.88 -10.87
CA GLY A 14 6.15 -0.06 -11.98
C GLY A 14 6.50 -1.48 -11.55
N MET A 15 7.60 -1.67 -10.82
CA MET A 15 7.97 -2.96 -10.23
C MET A 15 6.93 -3.45 -9.22
N ALA A 16 6.41 -2.57 -8.36
CA ALA A 16 5.39 -2.93 -7.38
C ALA A 16 4.08 -3.39 -8.04
N VAL A 17 3.64 -2.71 -9.11
CA VAL A 17 2.47 -3.12 -9.90
C VAL A 17 2.74 -4.43 -10.60
N LEU A 18 3.89 -4.60 -11.26
CA LEU A 18 4.25 -5.86 -11.89
C LEU A 18 4.28 -7.01 -10.89
N LEU A 19 4.83 -6.82 -9.69
CA LEU A 19 4.82 -7.81 -8.62
C LEU A 19 3.40 -8.13 -8.16
N GLN A 20 2.53 -7.11 -8.06
CA GLN A 20 1.13 -7.26 -7.69
C GLN A 20 0.33 -8.05 -8.74
N THR A 21 0.59 -7.83 -10.03
CA THR A 21 -0.11 -8.48 -11.14
C THR A 21 0.54 -9.80 -11.59
N SER A 22 1.76 -10.10 -11.13
CA SER A 22 2.52 -11.31 -11.50
C SER A 22 2.10 -12.54 -10.69
N TRP A 23 2.69 -13.68 -11.06
CA TRP A 23 2.49 -15.02 -10.48
C TRP A 23 2.63 -15.12 -8.95
N LEU A 24 3.20 -14.11 -8.27
CA LEU A 24 3.18 -14.02 -6.80
C LEU A 24 1.77 -13.82 -6.23
N SER A 25 0.85 -13.25 -7.01
CA SER A 25 -0.58 -13.21 -6.65
C SER A 25 -1.24 -14.60 -6.71
N THR A 26 -0.66 -15.50 -7.52
CA THR A 26 -1.18 -16.87 -7.76
C THR A 26 -0.84 -17.86 -6.64
N TYR A 27 0.14 -17.54 -5.78
CA TYR A 27 0.43 -18.29 -4.54
C TYR A 27 0.01 -17.48 -3.32
N PRO A 28 -1.31 -17.33 -3.08
CA PRO A 28 -1.76 -16.62 -1.90
C PRO A 28 -1.43 -17.46 -0.65
N LEU A 29 -0.60 -16.90 0.24
CA LEU A 29 -0.47 -17.43 1.60
C LEU A 29 -1.84 -17.28 2.28
N VAL A 30 -2.58 -18.39 2.42
CA VAL A 30 -3.91 -18.40 3.06
C VAL A 30 -4.94 -17.52 2.33
N GLY A 31 -4.92 -17.49 0.99
CA GLY A 31 -5.90 -16.74 0.19
C GLY A 31 -5.71 -15.22 0.20
N VAL A 32 -4.64 -14.70 0.80
CA VAL A 32 -4.34 -13.27 0.95
C VAL A 32 -2.99 -12.95 0.30
N THR A 33 -2.94 -11.89 -0.50
CA THR A 33 -1.71 -11.42 -1.17
C THR A 33 -1.26 -10.10 -0.54
N ALA A 34 0.05 -9.93 -0.37
CA ALA A 34 0.60 -8.69 0.16
C ALA A 34 0.32 -7.53 -0.80
N ASN A 35 0.10 -6.34 -0.23
CA ASN A 35 -0.11 -5.13 -1.00
C ASN A 35 1.24 -4.43 -1.22
N PHE A 36 1.89 -4.77 -2.34
CA PHE A 36 3.22 -4.28 -2.69
C PHE A 36 3.22 -2.79 -3.01
N VAL A 37 2.12 -2.25 -3.54
CA VAL A 37 1.98 -0.82 -3.83
C VAL A 37 1.93 -0.01 -2.54
N LEU A 38 1.23 -0.49 -1.51
CA LEU A 38 1.18 0.15 -0.20
C LEU A 38 2.53 0.12 0.51
N CYS A 39 3.25 -1.00 0.42
CA CYS A 39 4.62 -1.11 0.95
C CYS A 39 5.58 -0.15 0.22
N ALA A 40 5.50 -0.09 -1.11
CA ALA A 40 6.30 0.82 -1.92
C ALA A 40 6.01 2.30 -1.59
N LEU A 41 4.74 2.66 -1.40
CA LEU A 41 4.33 4.02 -1.00
C LEU A 41 5.01 4.45 0.31
N VAL A 42 4.98 3.60 1.34
CA VAL A 42 5.56 3.95 2.65
C VAL A 42 7.07 4.03 2.59
N LEU A 43 7.73 3.12 1.87
CA LEU A 43 9.19 3.15 1.70
C LEU A 43 9.66 4.36 0.87
N LEU A 44 8.98 4.64 -0.25
CA LEU A 44 9.28 5.79 -1.08
C LEU A 44 9.05 7.10 -0.33
N ARG A 45 8.00 7.19 0.50
CA ARG A 45 7.77 8.35 1.37
C ARG A 45 8.89 8.53 2.39
N ALA A 46 9.41 7.44 2.97
CA ALA A 46 10.52 7.52 3.93
C ALA A 46 11.82 8.02 3.29
N VAL A 47 12.04 7.78 2.00
CA VAL A 47 13.25 8.19 1.27
C VAL A 47 13.07 9.55 0.56
N SER A 48 11.86 9.87 0.13
CA SER A 48 11.55 11.05 -0.69
C SER A 48 10.29 11.76 -0.20
N SER A 49 10.42 13.06 0.10
CA SER A 49 9.31 13.95 0.46
C SER A 49 8.55 14.53 -0.75
N HIS A 50 8.88 14.10 -1.97
CA HIS A 50 8.25 14.67 -3.18
C HIS A 50 6.76 14.30 -3.27
N PRO A 51 5.88 15.26 -3.61
CA PRO A 51 4.44 15.00 -3.74
C PRO A 51 4.10 13.99 -4.85
N ALA A 52 5.00 13.81 -5.82
CA ALA A 52 4.89 12.80 -6.89
C ALA A 52 4.77 11.36 -6.36
N VAL A 53 5.25 11.08 -5.14
CA VAL A 53 5.12 9.75 -4.52
C VAL A 53 3.64 9.41 -4.28
N TYR A 54 2.83 10.37 -3.85
CA TYR A 54 1.40 10.17 -3.61
C TYR A 54 0.62 10.00 -4.91
N GLY A 55 0.91 10.84 -5.90
CA GLY A 55 0.29 10.71 -7.24
C GLY A 55 0.59 9.35 -7.87
N GLY A 56 1.81 8.83 -7.71
CA GLY A 56 2.18 7.50 -8.18
C GLY A 56 1.35 6.38 -7.54
N ALA A 57 1.13 6.40 -6.22
CA ALA A 57 0.32 5.39 -5.55
C ALA A 57 -1.15 5.41 -6.00
N VAL A 58 -1.74 6.60 -6.15
CA VAL A 58 -3.13 6.73 -6.61
C VAL A 58 -3.29 6.24 -8.06
N LEU A 59 -2.36 6.61 -8.95
CA LEU A 59 -2.35 6.14 -10.33
C LEU A 59 -2.17 4.62 -10.42
N CYS A 60 -1.27 4.04 -9.62
CA CYS A 60 -1.10 2.58 -9.55
C CYS A 60 -2.34 1.88 -9.00
N GLY A 61 -2.98 2.45 -7.99
CA GLY A 61 -4.27 1.94 -7.47
C GLY A 61 -5.35 1.94 -8.54
N LEU A 62 -5.45 3.02 -9.32
CA LEU A 62 -6.38 3.11 -10.44
C LEU A 62 -6.06 2.09 -11.54
N LEU A 63 -4.77 1.89 -11.86
CA LEU A 63 -4.33 0.94 -12.87
C LEU A 63 -4.63 -0.52 -12.47
N ILE A 64 -4.47 -0.84 -11.18
CA ILE A 64 -4.83 -2.14 -10.62
C ILE A 64 -6.35 -2.33 -10.64
N ASP A 65 -7.12 -1.32 -10.26
CA ASP A 65 -8.58 -1.35 -10.37
C ASP A 65 -9.04 -1.60 -11.81
N LEU A 66 -8.39 -0.97 -12.79
CA LEU A 66 -8.73 -1.12 -14.20
C LEU A 66 -8.44 -2.53 -14.75
N SER A 67 -7.45 -3.22 -14.17
CA SER A 67 -6.97 -4.51 -14.67
C SER A 67 -7.53 -5.71 -13.90
N LEU A 68 -7.80 -5.57 -12.61
CA LEU A 68 -8.15 -6.65 -11.69
C LEU A 68 -9.38 -6.34 -10.83
N GLY A 69 -9.84 -5.08 -10.79
CA GLY A 69 -10.92 -4.64 -9.92
C GLY A 69 -12.31 -4.92 -10.48
N LEU A 70 -13.25 -5.26 -9.58
CA LEU A 70 -14.69 -5.31 -9.87
C LEU A 70 -15.28 -3.90 -10.10
N TYR A 71 -14.71 -2.90 -9.43
CA TYR A 71 -15.13 -1.50 -9.51
C TYR A 71 -13.91 -0.61 -9.74
N VAL A 72 -13.98 0.23 -10.77
CA VAL A 72 -12.89 1.14 -11.10
C VAL A 72 -12.85 2.31 -10.12
N GLY A 73 -11.72 2.52 -9.45
CA GLY A 73 -11.46 3.70 -8.62
C GLY A 73 -11.64 3.52 -7.12
N VAL A 74 -12.10 2.36 -6.65
CA VAL A 74 -12.26 2.06 -5.22
C VAL A 74 -10.90 1.99 -4.52
N SER A 75 -9.93 1.29 -5.10
CA SER A 75 -8.57 1.23 -4.59
C SER A 75 -7.89 2.59 -4.70
N ALA A 76 -8.10 3.32 -5.79
CA ALA A 76 -7.53 4.66 -5.98
C ALA A 76 -7.97 5.63 -4.87
N LEU A 77 -9.26 5.63 -4.51
CA LEU A 77 -9.80 6.43 -3.40
C LEU A 77 -9.24 5.97 -2.05
N ALA A 78 -9.13 4.66 -1.82
CA ALA A 78 -8.53 4.12 -0.61
C ALA A 78 -7.06 4.56 -0.48
N TYR A 79 -6.25 4.48 -1.54
CA TYR A 79 -4.87 4.99 -1.53
C TYR A 79 -4.81 6.49 -1.31
N LEU A 80 -5.71 7.28 -1.91
CA LEU A 80 -5.76 8.72 -1.71
C LEU A 80 -5.99 9.07 -0.23
N SER A 81 -6.90 8.37 0.43
CA SER A 81 -7.16 8.53 1.86
C SER A 81 -5.93 8.19 2.72
N VAL A 82 -5.25 7.09 2.41
CA VAL A 82 -4.02 6.67 3.09
C VAL A 82 -2.91 7.69 2.87
N CYS A 83 -2.79 8.23 1.65
CA CYS A 83 -1.81 9.27 1.33
C CYS A 83 -2.03 10.54 2.15
N ALA A 84 -3.29 10.97 2.33
CA ALA A 84 -3.64 12.13 3.14
C ALA A 84 -3.26 11.93 4.61
N VAL A 85 -3.60 10.77 5.19
CA VAL A 85 -3.22 10.44 6.57
C VAL A 85 -1.70 10.32 6.72
N LEU A 86 -1.05 9.65 5.76
CA LEU A 86 0.41 9.47 5.76
C LEU A 86 1.14 10.81 5.63
N HIS A 87 0.56 11.80 4.93
CA HIS A 87 1.13 13.15 4.87
C HIS A 87 1.22 13.79 6.25
N VAL A 88 0.13 13.74 7.02
CA VAL A 88 0.07 14.30 8.38
C VAL A 88 0.98 13.53 9.35
N VAL A 89 0.94 12.20 9.29
CA VAL A 89 1.67 11.34 10.24
C VAL A 89 3.17 11.28 9.93
N SER A 90 3.57 11.43 8.66
CA SER A 90 4.97 11.33 8.23
C SER A 90 5.85 12.46 8.77
N ASP A 91 5.30 13.61 9.12
CA ASP A 91 6.10 14.72 9.69
C ASP A 91 6.55 14.41 11.12
N SER A 92 5.88 13.49 11.81
CA SER A 92 6.21 13.08 13.18
C SER A 92 7.10 11.82 13.26
N LEU A 93 7.44 11.20 12.12
CA LEU A 93 8.06 9.86 12.11
C LEU A 93 9.51 9.88 11.68
N ASN A 94 10.36 9.20 12.45
CA ASN A 94 11.77 9.04 12.12
C ASN A 94 11.95 8.03 10.97
N PRO A 95 12.44 8.44 9.78
CA PRO A 95 12.54 7.57 8.60
C PRO A 95 13.66 6.53 8.70
N HIS A 96 14.63 6.70 9.61
CA HIS A 96 15.77 5.78 9.76
C HIS A 96 15.45 4.52 10.58
N ASN A 97 14.40 4.54 11.40
CA ASN A 97 14.07 3.40 12.25
C ASN A 97 13.27 2.34 11.45
N ILE A 98 13.65 1.07 11.51
CA ILE A 98 12.91 0.02 10.78
C ILE A 98 11.52 -0.16 11.38
N LEU A 99 11.43 -0.09 12.71
CA LEU A 99 10.18 -0.28 13.45
C LEU A 99 9.13 0.78 13.10
N THR A 100 9.53 2.02 12.84
CA THR A 100 8.59 3.09 12.43
C THR A 100 8.00 2.82 11.06
N SER A 101 8.79 2.31 10.09
CA SER A 101 8.26 1.95 8.76
C SER A 101 7.37 0.73 8.79
N VAL A 102 7.66 -0.25 9.64
CA VAL A 102 6.76 -1.40 9.81
C VAL A 102 5.46 -0.93 10.46
N ALA A 103 5.53 -0.14 11.53
CA ALA A 103 4.35 0.41 12.21
C ALA A 103 3.48 1.26 11.27
N THR A 104 4.07 2.08 10.41
CA THR A 104 3.30 2.86 9.43
C THR A 104 2.63 2.00 8.38
N VAL A 105 3.28 0.96 7.87
CA VAL A 105 2.64 0.04 6.93
C VAL A 105 1.51 -0.73 7.60
N LEU A 106 1.67 -1.16 8.85
CA LEU A 106 0.63 -1.85 9.61
C LEU A 106 -0.62 -0.98 9.75
N TRP A 107 -0.47 0.25 10.26
CA TRP A 107 -1.56 1.21 10.36
C TRP A 107 -2.17 1.56 8.99
N ALA A 108 -1.33 1.83 7.98
CA ALA A 108 -1.79 2.16 6.64
C ALA A 108 -2.56 1.01 5.99
N THR A 109 -2.18 -0.25 6.27
CA THR A 109 -2.92 -1.43 5.81
C THR A 109 -4.30 -1.48 6.44
N VAL A 110 -4.40 -1.27 7.77
CA VAL A 110 -5.69 -1.22 8.46
C VAL A 110 -6.56 -0.11 7.89
N TRP A 111 -6.00 1.08 7.72
CA TRP A 111 -6.74 2.23 7.19
C TRP A 111 -7.21 2.00 5.75
N TYR A 112 -6.35 1.44 4.90
CA TYR A 112 -6.66 1.09 3.52
C TYR A 112 -7.85 0.12 3.45
N GLU A 113 -7.80 -0.98 4.21
CA GLU A 113 -8.86 -2.00 4.20
C GLU A 113 -10.18 -1.46 4.75
N VAL A 114 -10.15 -0.63 5.79
CA VAL A 114 -11.35 0.02 6.34
C VAL A 114 -12.00 0.94 5.32
N VAL A 115 -11.22 1.79 4.66
CA VAL A 115 -11.76 2.72 3.65
C VAL A 115 -12.25 1.96 2.42
N TYR A 116 -11.49 0.96 1.96
CA TYR A 116 -11.87 0.10 0.85
C TYR A 116 -13.20 -0.61 1.11
N TRP A 117 -13.37 -1.19 2.31
CA TRP A 117 -14.62 -1.83 2.72
C TRP A 117 -15.77 -0.83 2.82
N LEU A 118 -15.53 0.36 3.40
CA LEU A 118 -16.56 1.39 3.54
C LEU A 118 -17.08 1.86 2.17
N ILE A 119 -16.19 2.02 1.19
CA ILE A 119 -16.58 2.34 -0.18
C ILE A 119 -17.36 1.17 -0.79
N LEU A 120 -16.91 -0.08 -0.67
CA LEU A 120 -17.66 -1.23 -1.20
C LEU A 120 -19.04 -1.40 -0.55
N PHE A 121 -19.17 -1.09 0.74
CA PHE A 121 -20.44 -1.10 1.45
C PHE A 121 -21.40 -0.05 0.89
N LEU A 122 -20.91 1.16 0.60
CA LEU A 122 -21.70 2.23 -0.06
C LEU A 122 -22.18 1.82 -1.46
N PHE A 123 -21.39 1.02 -2.18
CA PHE A 123 -21.77 0.47 -3.49
C PHE A 123 -22.72 -0.74 -3.41
N GLY A 124 -23.19 -1.13 -2.21
CA GLY A 124 -24.19 -2.18 -2.01
C GLY A 124 -23.63 -3.59 -2.06
N SER A 125 -22.33 -3.77 -1.84
CA SER A 125 -21.70 -5.09 -1.90
C SER A 125 -22.04 -5.98 -0.69
N PRO A 126 -22.28 -7.30 -0.88
CA PRO A 126 -22.66 -8.23 0.20
C PRO A 126 -21.48 -8.68 1.11
N TYR A 127 -20.30 -8.07 0.96
CA TYR A 127 -19.11 -8.43 1.73
C TYR A 127 -19.29 -8.13 3.23
N HIS A 128 -19.44 -9.20 4.02
CA HIS A 128 -19.53 -9.12 5.47
C HIS A 128 -18.20 -8.65 6.08
N GLY A 129 -18.24 -7.65 6.95
CA GLY A 129 -17.06 -7.13 7.66
C GLY A 129 -16.28 -8.18 8.47
N ALA A 130 -16.92 -9.30 8.81
CA ALA A 130 -16.27 -10.46 9.44
C ALA A 130 -15.17 -11.09 8.56
N TYR A 131 -15.36 -11.09 7.23
CA TYR A 131 -14.36 -11.60 6.30
C TYR A 131 -13.13 -10.67 6.20
N LEU A 132 -13.37 -9.36 6.31
CA LEU A 132 -12.32 -8.35 6.37
C LEU A 132 -11.50 -8.51 7.67
N ALA A 133 -12.17 -8.65 8.81
CA ALA A 133 -11.55 -8.84 10.12
C ALA A 133 -10.69 -10.12 10.19
N ALA A 134 -11.12 -11.19 9.52
CA ALA A 134 -10.36 -12.44 9.44
C ALA A 134 -9.09 -12.33 8.57
N ARG A 135 -9.10 -11.48 7.53
CA ARG A 135 -7.97 -11.29 6.59
C ARG A 135 -6.99 -10.22 7.03
N LEU A 136 -7.44 -9.21 7.76
CA LEU A 136 -6.63 -8.12 8.32
C LEU A 136 -5.34 -8.58 9.02
N PRO A 137 -5.35 -9.54 9.96
CA PRO A 137 -4.12 -9.94 10.65
C PRO A 137 -3.11 -10.60 9.69
N VAL A 138 -3.58 -11.34 8.68
CA VAL A 138 -2.72 -11.96 7.67
C VAL A 138 -2.12 -10.91 6.75
N LEU A 139 -2.91 -9.92 6.32
CA LEU A 139 -2.44 -8.77 5.52
C LEU A 139 -1.40 -7.94 6.27
N MET A 140 -1.64 -7.67 7.56
CA MET A 140 -0.72 -6.94 8.42
C MET A 140 0.61 -7.66 8.55
N LEU A 141 0.61 -8.98 8.78
CA LEU A 141 1.84 -9.76 8.83
C LEU A 141 2.56 -9.78 7.49
N ALA A 142 1.85 -10.00 6.38
CA ALA A 142 2.44 -10.03 5.05
C ALA A 142 3.10 -8.69 4.69
N ASN A 143 2.38 -7.57 4.86
CA ASN A 143 2.87 -6.23 4.56
C ASN A 143 3.97 -5.78 5.52
N GLY A 144 3.86 -6.16 6.80
CA GLY A 144 4.89 -5.89 7.80
C GLY A 144 6.20 -6.60 7.49
N VAL A 145 6.15 -7.89 7.15
CA VAL A 145 7.34 -8.69 6.79
C VAL A 145 7.97 -8.17 5.51
N THR A 146 7.20 -7.93 4.44
CA THR A 146 7.76 -7.42 3.17
C THR A 146 8.44 -6.07 3.38
N THR A 147 7.80 -5.15 4.12
CA THR A 147 8.39 -3.83 4.42
C THR A 147 9.64 -3.95 5.28
N GLY A 148 9.63 -4.83 6.29
CA GLY A 148 10.78 -5.10 7.14
C GLY A 148 11.97 -5.65 6.34
N VAL A 149 11.75 -6.63 5.48
CA VAL A 149 12.78 -7.25 4.63
C VAL A 149 13.34 -6.23 3.64
N VAL A 150 12.48 -5.52 2.91
CA VAL A 150 12.92 -4.54 1.90
C VAL A 150 13.68 -3.40 2.56
N LYS A 151 13.22 -2.89 3.71
CA LYS A 151 13.93 -1.85 4.44
C LYS A 151 15.24 -2.34 5.06
N GLY A 152 15.29 -3.60 5.50
CA GLY A 152 16.51 -4.25 5.98
C GLY A 152 17.57 -4.36 4.88
N MET A 153 17.17 -4.65 3.63
CA MET A 153 18.07 -4.69 2.46
C MET A 153 18.54 -3.31 1.99
N LEU A 154 17.83 -2.24 2.36
CA LEU A 154 18.15 -0.85 1.97
C LEU A 154 19.07 -0.12 2.97
N ARG A 155 19.50 -0.78 4.05
CA ARG A 155 20.53 -0.27 4.98
C ARG A 155 21.93 -0.41 4.39
#